data_AF-A0A838BGQ4-F1
#
_entry.id   AF-A0A838BGQ4-F1
#
_cell.length_a   1.000
_cell.length_b   1.000
_cell.length_c   1.000
_cell.angle_alpha   90.00
_cell.angle_beta   90.00
_cell.angle_gamma   90.00
#
_symmetry.space_group_name_H-M   'P 1'
#
loop_
_entity.id
_entity.type
_entity.pdbx_description
1 polymer ?
#
loop_
_entity_poly.entity_id
_entity_poly.type
_entity_poly.pdbx_seq_one_letter_code
_entity_poly.pdbx_strand_id
1 'polypeptide(L)' 'MDDWSGRKWEPVTEERLLRAIDVLVEIAKEHGPAFDPVLETVRQELHQFRNRTAPVADGVDDGLLRKAS' A
#
# COMPACT_ATOMS: atom_id res chain seq x y z
N MET A 1 -1.19 -27.65 8.50
CA MET A 1 -1.28 -26.36 7.78
C MET A 1 -1.31 -25.28 8.85
N ASP A 2 -0.26 -25.22 9.67
CA ASP A 2 -0.13 -24.31 10.81
C ASP A 2 1.35 -24.31 11.19
N ASP A 3 2.16 -23.54 10.47
CA ASP A 3 3.58 -23.33 10.85
C ASP A 3 4.04 -21.94 10.39
N TRP A 4 3.19 -20.93 10.62
CA TRP A 4 3.60 -19.53 10.55
C TRP A 4 3.61 -18.90 11.95
N SER A 5 3.44 -19.72 12.99
CA SER A 5 3.23 -19.33 14.40
C SER A 5 4.51 -18.97 15.17
N GLY A 6 5.69 -19.03 14.53
CA GLY A 6 6.98 -18.74 15.18
C GLY A 6 7.39 -17.26 15.17
N ARG A 7 6.76 -16.41 14.34
CA ARG A 7 7.02 -14.97 14.36
C ARG A 7 5.86 -14.26 15.04
N LYS A 8 6.17 -13.49 16.07
CA LYS A 8 5.23 -12.53 16.68
C LYS A 8 4.51 -11.81 15.54
N TRP A 9 3.18 -11.84 15.53
CA TRP A 9 2.41 -11.16 14.50
C TRP A 9 2.63 -9.66 14.69
N GLU A 10 3.59 -9.13 13.94
CA GLU A 10 3.88 -7.71 13.96
C GLU A 10 2.82 -6.99 13.12
N PRO A 11 2.33 -5.83 13.59
CA PRO A 11 1.41 -5.03 12.79
C PRO A 11 2.06 -4.66 11.46
N VAL A 12 1.22 -4.51 10.42
CA VAL A 12 1.67 -4.02 9.12
C VAL A 12 2.03 -2.54 9.28
N THR A 13 3.28 -2.20 8.98
CA THR A 13 3.77 -0.82 8.94
C THR A 13 4.15 -0.43 7.51
N GLU A 14 4.18 0.87 7.23
CA GLU A 14 4.62 1.39 5.93
C GLU A 14 6.01 0.88 5.55
N GLU A 15 6.96 0.94 6.48
CA GLU A 15 8.34 0.48 6.27
C GLU A 15 8.39 -1.02 5.89
N ARG A 16 7.51 -1.83 6.50
CA ARG A 16 7.43 -3.25 6.21
C ARG A 16 6.86 -3.53 4.82
N LEU A 17 5.87 -2.74 4.38
CA LEU A 17 5.32 -2.82 3.03
C LEU A 17 6.35 -2.37 1.99
N LEU A 18 7.10 -1.30 2.25
CA LEU A 18 8.20 -0.86 1.39
C LEU A 18 9.28 -1.93 1.25
N ARG A 19 9.72 -2.54 2.37
CA ARG A 19 10.68 -3.64 2.36
C ARG A 19 10.16 -4.87 1.58
N ALA A 20 8.88 -5.18 1.71
CA ALA A 20 8.27 -6.28 0.96
C ALA A 20 8.26 -6.00 -0.55
N ILE A 21 7.96 -4.77 -0.97
CA ILE A 21 7.99 -4.35 -2.37
C ILE A 21 9.40 -4.48 -2.94
N ASP A 22 10.42 -4.03 -2.22
CA ASP A 22 11.82 -4.08 -2.66
C ASP A 22 12.25 -5.52 -2.97
N VAL A 23 12.01 -6.44 -2.02
CA VAL A 23 12.28 -7.88 -2.19
C VAL A 23 11.48 -8.48 -3.36
N LEU A 24 10.20 -8.14 -3.48
CA LEU A 24 9.38 -8.65 -4.58
C LEU A 24 9.84 -8.14 -5.96
N VAL A 25 10.38 -6.92 -6.03
CA VAL A 25 10.98 -6.38 -7.26
C VAL A 25 12.24 -7.15 -7.61
N GLU A 26 13.10 -7.48 -6.64
CA GLU A 26 14.29 -8.30 -6.90
C GLU A 26 13.90 -9.70 -7.41
N ILE A 27 12.91 -10.35 -6.78
CA ILE A 27 12.40 -11.65 -7.20
C ILE A 27 11.81 -11.58 -8.62
N ALA A 28 11.01 -10.55 -8.92
CA ALA A 28 10.41 -10.37 -10.24
C ALA A 28 11.47 -10.11 -11.33
N LYS A 29 12.59 -9.45 -10.99
CA LYS A 29 13.73 -9.28 -11.90
C LYS A 29 14.43 -10.61 -12.18
N GLU A 30 14.60 -11.46 -11.17
CA GLU A 30 15.30 -12.74 -11.29
C GLU A 30 14.46 -13.83 -11.96
N HIS A 31 13.18 -13.92 -11.62
CA HIS A 31 12.29 -15.00 -12.05
C HIS A 31 11.23 -14.59 -13.08
N GLY A 32 11.20 -13.32 -13.47
CA GLY A 32 10.29 -12.79 -14.49
C GLY A 32 8.92 -12.34 -13.96
N PRO A 33 8.01 -11.93 -14.86
CA PRO A 33 6.78 -11.20 -14.52
C PRO A 33 5.70 -12.05 -13.83
N ALA A 34 5.96 -13.32 -13.52
CA ALA A 34 5.01 -14.16 -12.77
C ALA A 34 4.69 -13.60 -11.37
N PHE A 35 5.57 -12.74 -10.83
CA PHE A 35 5.45 -12.12 -9.51
C PHE A 35 4.79 -10.72 -9.55
N ASP A 36 4.55 -10.15 -10.74
CA ASP A 36 3.82 -8.87 -10.89
C ASP A 36 2.49 -8.81 -10.14
N PRO A 37 1.59 -9.82 -10.18
CA PRO A 37 0.31 -9.72 -9.48
C PRO A 37 0.47 -9.60 -7.95
N VAL A 38 1.48 -10.26 -7.39
CA VAL A 38 1.78 -10.16 -5.95
C VAL A 38 2.40 -8.81 -5.63
N LEU A 39 3.33 -8.33 -6.45
CA LEU A 39 3.95 -7.01 -6.32
C LEU A 39 2.90 -5.89 -6.38
N GLU A 40 1.95 -5.99 -7.32
CA GLU A 40 0.86 -5.03 -7.46
C GLU A 40 -0.04 -5.01 -6.23
N THR A 41 -0.37 -6.19 -5.69
CA THR A 41 -1.17 -6.31 -4.46
C THR A 41 -0.49 -5.60 -3.28
N VAL A 42 0.81 -5.80 -3.09
CA VAL A 42 1.55 -5.15 -1.98
C VAL A 42 1.66 -3.63 -2.19
N ARG A 43 1.80 -3.17 -3.45
CA ARG A 43 1.74 -1.72 -3.77
C ARG A 43 0.38 -1.11 -3.44
N GLN A 44 -0.71 -1.82 -3.73
CA GLN A 44 -2.06 -1.38 -3.37
C GLN A 44 -2.22 -1.27 -1.86
N GLU A 45 -1.74 -2.25 -1.09
CA GLU A 45 -1.77 -2.20 0.38
C GLU A 45 -0.96 -1.03 0.94
N LEU A 46 0.21 -0.72 0.35
CA LEU A 46 0.98 0.48 0.71
C LEU A 46 0.19 1.77 0.43
N HIS A 47 -0.48 1.84 -0.70
CA HIS A 47 -1.30 2.99 -1.05
C HIS A 47 -2.49 3.15 -0.08
N GLN A 48 -3.17 2.06 0.25
CA GLN A 48 -4.26 2.03 1.23
C GLN A 48 -3.77 2.42 2.63
N PHE A 49 -2.61 1.93 3.05
CA PHE A 49 -2.00 2.28 4.32
C PHE A 49 -1.77 3.80 4.41
N ARG A 50 -1.16 4.38 3.36
CA ARG A 50 -0.92 5.82 3.24
C ARG A 50 -2.20 6.64 3.22
N ASN A 51 -3.24 6.16 2.56
CA ASN A 51 -4.51 6.86 2.51
C ASN A 51 -5.27 6.82 3.85
N ARG A 52 -5.06 5.77 4.66
CA ARG A 52 -5.62 5.67 6.02
C ARG A 52 -4.83 6.49 7.04
N THR A 53 -3.52 6.65 6.85
CA THR A 53 -2.66 7.44 7.74
C THR A 53 -2.53 8.90 7.33
N ALA A 54 -2.91 9.26 6.11
CA ALA A 54 -3.06 10.65 5.71
C ALA A 54 -4.12 11.29 6.62
N PRO A 55 -3.80 12.39 7.35
CA PRO A 55 -4.84 13.19 7.95
C PRO A 55 -5.76 13.61 6.81
N VAL A 56 -7.07 13.47 7.03
CA VAL A 56 -8.11 13.89 6.09
C VAL A 56 -7.84 15.36 5.75
N ALA A 57 -7.10 15.61 4.67
CA ALA A 57 -7.11 16.89 4.00
C ALA A 57 -8.46 16.91 3.31
N ASP A 58 -9.47 17.22 4.12
CA ASP A 58 -10.82 17.58 3.73
C ASP A 58 -10.66 18.51 2.53
N GLY A 59 -10.98 17.96 1.37
CA GLY A 59 -10.99 18.70 0.12
C GLY A 59 -11.91 19.88 0.33
N VAL A 60 -11.31 21.06 0.44
CA VAL A 60 -11.99 22.32 0.20
C VAL A 60 -12.49 22.24 -1.24
N ASP A 61 -13.72 21.73 -1.36
CA ASP A 61 -14.54 21.84 -2.56
C ASP A 61 -14.93 23.32 -2.67
N ASP A 62 -13.96 24.17 -3.04
CA ASP A 62 -14.17 25.53 -3.55
C ASP A 62 -14.72 25.40 -4.99
N GLY A 63 -15.85 24.70 -5.08
CA GLY A 63 -16.53 24.34 -6.31
C GLY A 63 -18.00 24.74 -6.29
N LEU A 64 -18.47 25.45 -5.25
CA LEU A 64 -19.83 25.98 -5.22
C LEU A 64 -19.92 27.34 -5.92
N LEU A 65 -19.67 27.29 -7.22
CA LEU A 65 -20.01 28.26 -8.25
C LEU A 65 -21.54 28.37 -8.34
N ARG A 66 -22.21 28.89 -7.30
CA ARG A 66 -23.64 29.22 -7.34
C ARG A 66 -24.05 30.15 -6.20
N LYS A 67 -24.02 31.46 -6.46
CA LYS A 67 -25.14 32.43 -6.31
C LYS A 67 -24.64 33.88 -6.16
N ALA A 68 -25.35 34.81 -6.81
CA ALA A 68 -25.24 36.28 -6.82
C ALA A 68 -24.09 36.81 -7.70
N SER A 69 -24.27 37.71 -8.67
CA SER A 69 -25.37 38.65 -8.99
C SER A 69 -25.39 38.96 -10.48
#